data_AF-A0A379TIM0-F1
#
_entry.id   AF-A0A379TIM0-F1
#
_cell.length_a   1.000
_cell.length_b   1.000
_cell.length_c   1.000
_cell.angle_alpha   90.00
_cell.angle_beta   90.00
_cell.angle_gamma   90.00
#
_symmetry.space_group_name_H-M   'P 1'
#
loop_
_entity.id
_entity.type
_entity.pdbx_description
1 polymer ?
#
loop_
_entity_poly.entity_id
_entity_poly.type
_entity_poly.pdbx_seq_one_letter_code
_entity_poly.pdbx_strand_id
1 'polypeptide(L)'
;MSETATWQPSASVPNLLKRAAIMTEIRRFFADRGVLEVETPCMSQATVTDIHLFPFETRFVGPGHSQGMNLYLMTSPEYHMKRLLAAGCGPVFQLCRSFPQ
;
A
#
# COMPACT_ATOMS: atom_id res chain seq x y z
N MET A 1 35.01 -6.17 8.60
CA MET A 1 33.68 -6.62 8.12
C MET A 1 33.53 -6.01 6.75
N SER A 2 33.51 -6.81 5.67
CA SER A 2 33.38 -6.26 4.32
C SER A 2 32.01 -5.62 4.22
N GLU A 3 31.96 -4.31 4.02
CA GLU A 3 30.72 -3.61 3.68
C GLU A 3 30.17 -4.23 2.40
N THR A 4 28.92 -4.69 2.44
CA THR A 4 28.16 -5.07 1.26
C THR A 4 28.07 -3.86 0.34
N ALA A 5 28.40 -4.03 -0.94
CA ALA A 5 28.30 -2.96 -1.93
C ALA A 5 26.86 -2.40 -1.98
N THR A 6 26.72 -1.09 -2.14
CA THR A 6 25.44 -0.35 -2.03
C THR A 6 24.35 -0.80 -3.01
N TRP A 7 24.70 -1.57 -4.06
CA TRP A 7 23.75 -2.13 -5.01
C TRP A 7 23.06 -3.41 -4.50
N GLN A 8 23.65 -4.10 -3.51
CA GLN A 8 23.11 -5.36 -3.02
C GLN A 8 21.85 -5.15 -2.17
N PRO A 9 20.90 -6.10 -2.19
CA PRO A 9 19.73 -6.02 -1.33
C PRO A 9 20.17 -6.13 0.14
N SER A 10 19.50 -5.38 1.01
CA SER A 10 19.70 -5.49 2.46
C SER A 10 19.19 -6.82 3.03
N ALA A 11 18.31 -7.51 2.31
CA ALA A 11 17.80 -8.83 2.67
C ALA A 11 18.46 -9.94 1.84
N SER A 12 18.77 -11.07 2.48
CA SER A 12 19.31 -12.25 1.80
C SER A 12 18.27 -12.92 0.90
N VAL A 13 18.71 -13.54 -0.19
CA VAL A 13 17.84 -14.30 -1.11
C VAL A 13 17.00 -15.37 -0.39
N PRO A 14 17.55 -16.16 0.56
CA PRO A 14 16.74 -17.10 1.34
C PRO A 14 15.60 -16.44 2.13
N ASN A 15 15.81 -15.23 2.66
CA ASN A 15 14.76 -14.49 3.37
C ASN A 15 13.69 -13.96 2.41
N LEU A 16 14.06 -13.56 1.18
CA LEU A 16 13.10 -13.18 0.14
C LEU A 16 12.20 -14.36 -0.27
N LEU A 17 12.75 -15.58 -0.38
CA LEU A 17 11.98 -16.80 -0.65
C LEU A 17 10.99 -17.11 0.48
N LYS A 18 11.43 -17.00 1.75
CA LYS A 18 10.53 -17.17 2.92
C LYS A 18 9.42 -16.12 2.92
N ARG A 19 9.75 -14.86 2.62
CA ARG A 19 8.75 -13.79 2.49
C ARG A 19 7.71 -14.13 1.42
N ALA A 20 8.12 -14.62 0.25
CA ALA A 20 7.20 -15.02 -0.81
C ALA A 20 6.25 -16.15 -0.35
N ALA A 21 6.78 -17.16 0.35
CA ALA A 21 5.96 -18.24 0.91
C ALA A 21 4.91 -17.72 1.92
N ILE A 22 5.32 -16.84 2.83
CA ILE A 22 4.41 -16.19 3.81
C ILE A 22 3.32 -15.38 3.12
N MET A 23 3.67 -14.61 2.08
CA MET A 23 2.70 -13.81 1.33
C MET A 23 1.65 -14.69 0.64
N THR A 24 2.06 -15.83 0.08
CA THR A 24 1.14 -16.81 -0.51
C THR A 24 0.24 -17.45 0.55
N GLU A 25 0.79 -17.78 1.71
CA GLU A 25 0.02 -18.38 2.81
C GLU A 25 -1.04 -17.42 3.37
N ILE A 26 -0.70 -16.13 3.54
CA ILE A 26 -1.67 -15.11 3.96
C ILE A 26 -2.83 -15.02 2.95
N ARG A 27 -2.53 -15.01 1.65
CA ARG A 27 -3.58 -14.97 0.61
C ARG A 27 -4.46 -16.21 0.66
N ARG A 28 -3.86 -17.40 0.80
CA ARG A 28 -4.63 -18.65 0.94
C ARG A 28 -5.55 -18.61 2.15
N PHE A 29 -5.07 -18.13 3.29
CA PHE A 29 -5.89 -18.01 4.52
C PHE A 29 -7.18 -17.20 4.29
N PHE A 30 -7.12 -16.09 3.57
CA PHE A 30 -8.28 -15.26 3.25
C PHE A 30 -9.14 -15.86 2.14
N ALA A 31 -8.51 -16.44 1.11
CA ALA A 31 -9.21 -17.10 0.01
C ALA A 31 -10.05 -18.29 0.51
N ASP A 32 -9.52 -19.10 1.42
CA ASP A 32 -10.22 -20.23 2.05
C ASP A 32 -11.48 -19.79 2.85
N ARG A 33 -11.58 -18.50 3.18
CA ARG A 33 -12.69 -17.89 3.92
C ARG A 33 -13.60 -17.03 3.04
N GLY A 34 -13.35 -16.99 1.72
CA GLY A 34 -14.13 -16.17 0.80
C GLY A 34 -13.97 -14.66 1.03
N VAL A 35 -12.86 -14.21 1.61
CA VAL A 35 -12.55 -12.78 1.78
C VAL A 35 -11.86 -12.27 0.50
N LEU A 36 -12.42 -11.24 -0.13
CA LEU A 36 -11.97 -10.74 -1.43
C LEU A 36 -10.70 -9.89 -1.31
N GLU A 37 -9.64 -10.22 -2.07
CA GLU A 37 -8.46 -9.34 -2.20
C GLU A 37 -8.83 -8.14 -3.10
N VAL A 38 -8.53 -6.92 -2.64
CA VAL A 38 -8.76 -5.68 -3.39
C VAL A 38 -7.49 -4.86 -3.50
N GLU A 39 -7.42 -4.01 -4.52
CA GLU A 39 -6.35 -3.03 -4.68
C GLU A 39 -6.93 -1.61 -4.72
N THR A 40 -6.45 -0.74 -3.83
CA THR A 40 -6.86 0.66 -3.73
C THR A 40 -5.71 1.60 -4.11
N PRO A 41 -5.99 2.85 -4.52
CA PRO A 41 -4.95 3.81 -4.89
C PRO A 41 -3.91 4.04 -3.79
N CYS A 42 -2.63 4.12 -4.18
CA CYS A 42 -1.54 4.54 -3.29
C CYS A 42 -1.45 6.07 -3.14
N MET A 43 -2.11 6.83 -4.01
CA MET A 43 -2.16 8.29 -3.99
C MET A 43 -3.60 8.77 -3.91
N SER A 44 -3.83 9.85 -3.15
CA SER A 44 -5.15 10.46 -2.97
C SER A 44 -5.04 11.98 -2.89
N GLN A 45 -6.09 12.68 -3.31
CA GLN A 45 -6.21 14.13 -3.15
C GLN A 45 -6.43 14.54 -1.69
N ALA A 46 -6.90 13.61 -0.86
CA ALA A 46 -7.11 13.80 0.58
C ALA A 46 -6.32 12.76 1.38
N THR A 47 -5.93 13.15 2.59
CA THR A 47 -5.15 12.32 3.52
C THR A 47 -5.90 12.09 4.83
N VAL A 48 -5.29 11.33 5.74
CA VAL A 48 -5.81 11.08 7.09
C VAL A 48 -5.74 12.34 7.95
N THR A 49 -6.66 12.46 8.91
CA THR A 49 -6.70 13.57 9.88
C THR A 49 -6.06 13.21 11.23
N ASP A 50 -5.34 12.09 11.30
CA ASP A 50 -4.67 11.65 12.52
C ASP A 50 -3.50 12.59 12.86
N ILE A 51 -3.48 13.11 14.08
CA ILE A 51 -2.54 14.13 14.54
C ILE A 51 -1.08 13.64 14.60
N HIS A 52 -0.86 12.32 14.60
CA HIS A 52 0.46 11.71 14.69
C HIS A 52 0.94 11.14 13.35
N LEU A 53 0.12 11.22 12.29
CA LEU A 53 0.48 10.75 10.95
C LEU A 53 0.78 11.91 10.02
N PHE A 54 2.00 11.96 9.54
CA PHE A 54 2.44 12.89 8.50
C PHE A 54 2.52 12.14 7.18
N PRO A 55 1.67 12.46 6.20
CA PRO A 55 1.69 11.82 4.88
C PRO A 55 2.80 12.39 4.00
N PHE A 56 3.41 11.55 3.17
CA PHE A 56 4.24 12.05 2.08
C PHE A 56 3.38 12.79 1.05
N GLU A 57 3.87 13.95 0.60
CA GLU A 57 3.24 14.75 -0.44
C GLU A 57 3.98 14.59 -1.78
N THR A 58 3.22 14.62 -2.87
CA THR A 58 3.75 14.66 -4.24
C THR A 58 2.88 15.56 -5.12
N ARG A 59 3.42 15.97 -6.27
CA ARG A 59 2.71 16.82 -7.24
C ARG A 59 2.51 16.05 -8.54
N PHE A 60 1.25 15.79 -8.87
CA PHE A 60 0.86 15.18 -10.14
C PHE A 60 0.69 16.27 -11.20
N VAL A 61 1.39 16.13 -12.33
CA VAL A 61 1.23 16.99 -13.51
C VAL A 61 0.88 16.09 -14.70
N GLY A 62 -0.24 16.36 -15.34
CA GLY A 62 -0.73 15.56 -16.45
C GLY A 62 -1.72 16.32 -17.34
N PRO A 63 -2.20 15.70 -18.44
CA PRO A 63 -3.23 16.31 -19.28
C PRO A 63 -4.46 16.73 -18.46
N GLY A 64 -4.92 17.97 -18.62
CA GLY A 64 -6.02 18.53 -17.79
C GLY A 64 -5.60 19.05 -16.41
N HIS A 65 -4.38 18.74 -15.95
CA HIS A 65 -3.79 19.21 -14.70
C HIS A 65 -2.41 19.82 -14.94
N SER A 66 -2.30 20.71 -15.94
CA SER A 66 -1.04 21.37 -16.30
C SER A 66 -0.51 22.28 -15.18
N GLN A 67 -1.40 22.82 -14.35
CA GLN A 67 -1.04 23.58 -13.14
C GLN A 67 -0.56 22.68 -11.99
N GLY A 68 -0.64 21.37 -12.15
CA GLY A 68 -0.32 20.38 -11.13
C GLY A 68 -1.41 20.24 -10.06
N MET A 69 -1.44 19.08 -9.44
CA MET A 69 -2.36 18.72 -8.37
C MET A 69 -1.57 18.06 -7.24
N ASN A 70 -1.77 18.55 -6.02
CA ASN A 70 -1.17 17.92 -4.84
C ASN A 70 -1.87 16.59 -4.57
N LEU A 71 -1.07 15.56 -4.36
CA LEU A 71 -1.51 14.24 -3.95
C LEU A 71 -0.70 13.79 -2.73
N TYR A 72 -1.32 12.97 -1.92
CA TYR A 72 -0.74 12.40 -0.72
C TYR A 72 -0.58 10.90 -0.92
N LEU A 73 0.56 10.34 -0.51
CA LEU A 73 0.72 8.89 -0.43
C LEU A 73 -0.06 8.36 0.78
N MET A 74 -0.77 7.26 0.57
CA MET A 74 -1.64 6.69 1.58
C MET A 74 -0.83 6.07 2.73
N THR A 75 -1.09 6.54 3.95
CA THR A 75 -0.57 5.93 5.19
C THR A 75 -1.32 4.63 5.53
N SER A 76 -2.56 4.51 5.07
CA SER A 76 -3.41 3.32 5.20
C SER A 76 -4.45 3.28 4.07
N PRO A 77 -4.85 2.09 3.56
CA PRO A 77 -5.92 1.97 2.57
C PRO A 77 -7.34 2.16 3.17
N GLU A 78 -7.45 2.38 4.48
CA GLU A 78 -8.71 2.35 5.24
C GLU A 78 -9.85 3.16 4.60
N TYR A 79 -9.60 4.42 4.21
CA TYR A 79 -10.66 5.26 3.63
C TYR A 79 -11.17 4.71 2.30
N HIS A 80 -10.28 4.17 1.46
CA HIS A 80 -10.69 3.54 0.20
C HIS A 80 -11.44 2.24 0.45
N MET A 81 -10.98 1.40 1.39
CA MET A 81 -11.68 0.17 1.75
C MET A 81 -13.06 0.44 2.36
N LYS A 82 -13.20 1.47 3.21
CA LYS A 82 -14.51 1.91 3.74
C LYS A 82 -15.47 2.33 2.63
N ARG A 83 -14.98 3.02 1.59
CA ARG A 83 -15.79 3.37 0.41
C ARG A 83 -16.22 2.14 -0.37
N LEU A 84 -15.35 1.14 -0.51
CA LEU A 84 -15.71 -0.15 -1.13
C LEU A 84 -16.77 -0.90 -0.30
N LEU A 85 -16.64 -0.91 1.04
CA LEU A 85 -17.63 -1.50 1.93
C LEU A 85 -18.99 -0.82 1.78
N ALA A 86 -19.01 0.51 1.72
CA ALA A 86 -20.23 1.28 1.45
C ALA A 86 -20.83 0.99 0.06
N ALA A 87 -19.99 0.61 -0.91
CA ALA A 87 -20.42 0.17 -2.24
C ALA A 87 -20.85 -1.30 -2.31
N GLY A 88 -20.82 -2.04 -1.19
CA GLY A 88 -21.31 -3.41 -1.10
C GLY A 88 -20.31 -4.50 -1.50
N CYS A 89 -18.99 -4.25 -1.43
CA CYS A 89 -17.98 -5.25 -1.79
C CYS A 89 -17.93 -6.47 -0.83
N GLY A 90 -18.57 -6.39 0.33
CA GLY A 90 -18.54 -7.45 1.34
C GLY A 90 -17.18 -7.57 2.05
N PRO A 91 -16.83 -8.73 2.60
CA PRO A 91 -15.58 -8.91 3.33
C PRO A 91 -14.37 -8.81 2.39
N VAL A 92 -13.48 -7.85 2.65
CA VAL A 92 -12.30 -7.57 1.82
C VAL A 92 -11.01 -7.52 2.63
N PHE A 93 -9.88 -7.84 1.98
CA PHE A 93 -8.54 -7.64 2.51
C PHE A 93 -7.61 -7.06 1.43
N GLN A 94 -6.48 -6.48 1.82
CA GLN A 94 -5.50 -5.93 0.90
C GLN A 94 -4.09 -6.09 1.46
N LEU A 95 -3.14 -6.45 0.60
CA LEU A 95 -1.70 -6.48 0.91
C LEU A 95 -0.99 -5.36 0.14
N CYS A 96 -1.08 -4.12 0.63
CA CYS A 96 -0.51 -2.94 -0.02
C CYS A 96 0.78 -2.43 0.61
N ARG A 97 1.42 -1.50 -0.10
CA ARG A 97 2.47 -0.65 0.47
C ARG A 97 1.79 0.59 1.07
N SER A 98 2.19 0.92 2.29
CA SER A 98 1.77 2.12 2.99
C SER A 98 2.97 3.03 3.23
N PHE A 99 2.73 4.33 3.32
CA PHE A 99 3.79 5.35 3.32
C PHE A 99 3.61 6.34 4.49
N PRO A 100 3.82 5.93 5.75
CA PRO A 100 3.99 6.87 6.87
C PRO A 100 5.36 7.55 6.78
N GLN A 101 5.42 8.85 7.10
CA GLN A 101 6.67 9.62 7.26
C GLN A 101 7.27 9.41 8.66
#